data_AF-A0AAE7TL64-F1
#
_entry.id   AF-A0AAE7TL64-F1
#
_cell.length_a   1.000
_cell.length_b   1.000
_cell.length_c   1.000
_cell.angle_alpha   90.00
_cell.angle_beta   90.00
_cell.angle_gamma   90.00
#
_symmetry.space_group_name_H-M   'P 1'
#
loop_
_entity.id
_entity.type
_entity.pdbx_description
1 polymer ?
#
loop_
_entity_poly.entity_id
_entity_poly.type
_entity_poly.pdbx_seq_one_letter_code
_entity_poly.pdbx_strand_id
1 'polypeptide(L)'
;MTRLSCLAAAVLALLAPRAEAAIIDWQAELQRCRELRQNVAPLLQAGEGISAVGRSNRSVRRCIWIQRIAVRKKIPGAEVW
;
A
#
# COMPACT_ATOMS: atom_id res chain seq x y z
N MET A 1 29.64 -19.58 -6.05
CA MET A 1 28.33 -19.90 -5.44
C MET A 1 27.75 -18.69 -4.67
N THR A 2 27.52 -17.55 -5.33
CA THR A 2 27.07 -16.30 -4.66
C THR A 2 25.89 -15.63 -5.36
N ARG A 3 25.51 -16.06 -6.57
CA ARG A 3 24.43 -15.43 -7.36
C ARG A 3 23.03 -15.99 -7.09
N LEU A 4 22.94 -17.27 -6.71
CA LEU A 4 21.67 -17.92 -6.38
C LEU A 4 21.07 -17.39 -5.07
N SER A 5 21.90 -17.06 -4.09
CA SER A 5 21.47 -16.56 -2.77
C SER A 5 20.87 -15.16 -2.86
N CYS A 6 21.41 -14.27 -3.70
CA CYS A 6 20.85 -12.93 -3.93
C CYS A 6 19.49 -12.98 -4.65
N LEU A 7 19.33 -13.90 -5.59
CA LEU A 7 18.04 -14.13 -6.26
C LEU A 7 16.99 -14.68 -5.29
N ALA A 8 17.37 -15.61 -4.41
CA ALA A 8 16.48 -16.12 -3.38
C ALA A 8 16.03 -15.03 -2.39
N ALA A 9 16.94 -14.13 -1.98
CA ALA A 9 16.61 -12.99 -1.12
C ALA A 9 15.70 -11.96 -1.82
N ALA A 10 15.91 -11.69 -3.11
CA ALA A 10 15.05 -10.81 -3.91
C ALA A 10 13.64 -11.40 -4.07
N VAL A 11 13.52 -12.71 -4.29
CA VAL A 11 12.22 -13.41 -4.36
C VAL A 11 11.53 -13.44 -2.99
N LEU A 12 12.26 -13.63 -1.89
CA LEU A 12 11.72 -13.54 -0.54
C LEU A 12 11.24 -12.12 -0.18
N ALA A 13 11.97 -11.07 -0.60
CA ALA A 13 11.53 -9.68 -0.46
C ALA A 13 10.29 -9.34 -1.32
N LEU A 14 10.12 -10.03 -2.46
CA LEU A 14 8.92 -9.95 -3.30
C LEU A 14 7.77 -10.81 -2.78
N LEU A 15 8.04 -11.84 -1.97
CA LEU A 15 7.06 -12.65 -1.23
C LEU A 15 6.72 -12.08 0.15
N ALA A 16 7.47 -11.09 0.63
CA ALA A 16 7.19 -10.36 1.86
C ALA A 16 5.86 -9.58 1.90
N PRO A 17 5.11 -9.26 0.81
CA PRO A 17 3.75 -8.76 0.99
C PRO A 17 2.74 -9.88 1.26
N ARG A 18 3.14 -11.17 1.22
CA ARG A 18 2.24 -12.31 1.52
C ARG A 18 2.33 -12.81 2.96
N ALA A 19 3.43 -12.54 3.67
CA ALA A 19 3.61 -12.98 5.05
C ALA A 19 3.10 -11.95 6.09
N GLU A 20 2.78 -10.71 5.69
CA GLU A 20 1.90 -9.82 6.46
C GLU A 20 0.42 -10.23 6.28
N ALA A 21 0.13 -11.53 6.48
CA ALA A 21 -1.11 -11.94 7.12
C ALA A 21 -1.01 -11.75 8.66
N ALA A 22 -0.11 -10.87 9.12
CA ALA A 22 -0.25 -10.20 10.40
C ALA A 22 -1.67 -9.65 10.46
N ILE A 23 -2.36 -9.91 11.56
CA ILE A 23 -3.71 -9.40 11.83
C ILE A 23 -3.72 -7.92 11.47
N ILE A 24 -4.29 -7.58 10.32
CA ILE A 24 -4.38 -6.20 9.86
C ILE A 24 -5.41 -5.57 10.78
N ASP A 25 -4.97 -4.68 11.66
CA ASP A 25 -5.87 -3.76 12.32
C ASP A 25 -6.43 -2.83 11.25
N TRP A 26 -7.57 -3.26 10.71
CA TRP A 26 -8.22 -2.58 9.61
C TRP A 26 -8.59 -1.15 9.96
N GLN A 27 -9.04 -0.88 11.18
CA GLN A 27 -9.43 0.49 11.54
C GLN A 27 -8.22 1.39 11.67
N ALA A 28 -7.14 0.91 12.29
CA ALA A 28 -5.90 1.68 12.39
C ALA A 28 -5.27 1.93 11.02
N GLU A 29 -5.23 0.94 10.13
CA GLU A 29 -4.68 1.13 8.77
C GLU A 29 -5.55 2.03 7.89
N LEU A 30 -6.88 1.89 7.94
CA LEU A 30 -7.78 2.76 7.18
C LEU A 30 -7.69 4.21 7.66
N GLN A 31 -7.48 4.44 8.96
CA GLN A 31 -7.25 5.77 9.50
C GLN A 31 -5.91 6.36 9.01
N ARG A 32 -4.81 5.60 9.10
CA ARG A 32 -3.50 6.01 8.55
C ARG A 32 -3.60 6.38 7.07
N CYS A 33 -4.37 5.61 6.30
CA CYS A 33 -4.54 5.88 4.88
C CYS A 33 -5.38 7.11 4.58
N ARG A 34 -6.36 7.44 5.43
CA ARG A 34 -7.12 8.69 5.32
C ARG A 34 -6.25 9.91 5.59
N GLU A 35 -5.44 9.86 6.64
CA GLU A 35 -4.48 10.93 6.96
C GLU A 35 -3.45 11.09 5.84
N LEU A 36 -2.91 9.98 5.31
CA LEU A 36 -2.01 10.04 4.17
C LEU A 36 -2.69 10.63 2.92
N ARG A 37 -3.96 10.28 2.68
CA ARG A 37 -4.74 10.84 1.56
C ARG A 37 -4.87 12.35 1.68
N GLN A 38 -5.11 12.89 2.87
CA GLN A 38 -5.18 14.33 3.10
C GLN A 38 -3.84 15.02 2.79
N ASN A 39 -2.72 14.39 3.18
CA ASN A 39 -1.38 14.93 2.91
C ASN A 39 -1.02 14.95 1.43
N VAL A 40 -1.51 13.98 0.64
CA VAL A 40 -1.25 13.91 -0.81
C VAL A 40 -2.35 14.52 -1.66
N ALA A 41 -3.48 14.92 -1.06
CA ALA A 41 -4.59 15.55 -1.78
C ALA A 41 -4.15 16.77 -2.60
N PRO A 42 -3.24 17.65 -2.14
CA PRO A 42 -2.74 18.75 -2.96
C PRO A 42 -2.00 18.27 -4.22
N LEU A 43 -1.22 17.19 -4.13
CA LEU A 43 -0.52 16.60 -5.28
C LEU A 43 -1.49 15.98 -6.28
N LEU A 44 -2.57 15.36 -5.77
CA LEU A 44 -3.63 14.82 -6.61
C LEU A 44 -4.41 15.94 -7.31
N GLN A 45 -4.70 17.04 -6.62
CA GLN A 45 -5.34 18.23 -7.19
C GLN A 45 -4.45 18.94 -8.21
N ALA A 46 -3.13 18.91 -8.02
CA ALA A 46 -2.15 19.43 -8.97
C ALA A 46 -2.03 18.58 -10.26
N GLY A 47 -2.78 17.48 -10.36
CA GLY A 47 -2.87 16.67 -11.58
C GLY A 47 -1.75 15.64 -11.74
N GLU A 48 -0.93 15.39 -10.72
CA GLU A 48 0.12 14.36 -10.79
C GLU A 48 -0.46 12.94 -10.99
N GLY A 49 -1.72 12.74 -10.61
CA GLY A 49 -2.41 11.46 -10.73
C GLY A 49 -1.94 10.44 -9.69
N ILE A 50 -2.86 9.60 -9.25
CA ILE A 50 -2.64 8.62 -8.16
C ILE A 50 -1.50 7.65 -8.50
N SER A 51 -1.33 7.32 -9.78
CA SER A 51 -0.27 6.43 -10.26
C SER A 51 1.13 7.02 -10.12
N ALA A 52 1.32 8.32 -10.33
CA ALA A 52 2.64 8.95 -10.16
C ALA A 52 2.99 9.09 -8.68
N VAL A 53 2.03 9.58 -7.88
CA VAL A 53 2.16 9.72 -6.42
C VAL A 53 2.41 8.36 -5.74
N GLY A 54 1.72 7.29 -6.18
CA GLY A 54 1.95 5.94 -5.68
C GLY A 54 3.26 5.29 -6.16
N ARG A 55 3.85 5.77 -7.25
CA ARG A 55 5.17 5.32 -7.71
C ARG A 55 6.28 5.93 -6.85
N SER A 56 6.17 7.21 -6.52
CA SER A 56 7.15 7.96 -5.72
C SER A 56 7.03 7.73 -4.21
N ASN A 57 5.86 7.30 -3.71
CA ASN A 57 5.62 7.14 -2.28
C ASN A 57 5.19 5.70 -1.91
N ARG A 58 6.07 4.99 -1.17
CA ARG A 58 5.82 3.61 -0.70
C ARG A 58 4.58 3.52 0.20
N SER A 59 4.34 4.52 1.05
CA SER A 59 3.17 4.56 1.94
C SER A 59 1.88 4.70 1.14
N VAL A 60 1.89 5.51 0.07
CA VAL A 60 0.74 5.65 -0.83
C VAL A 60 0.44 4.34 -1.54
N ARG A 61 1.47 3.65 -2.04
CA ARG A 61 1.30 2.33 -2.67
C ARG A 61 0.70 1.31 -1.70
N ARG A 62 1.16 1.30 -0.44
CA ARG A 62 0.59 0.44 0.62
C ARG A 62 -0.87 0.79 0.86
N CYS A 63 -1.22 2.07 0.95
CA CYS A 63 -2.60 2.49 1.16
C CYS A 63 -3.55 2.14 0.02
N ILE A 64 -3.11 2.27 -1.24
CA ILE A 64 -3.88 1.80 -2.40
C ILE A 64 -4.14 0.29 -2.30
N TRP A 65 -3.13 -0.49 -1.91
CA TRP A 65 -3.28 -1.94 -1.74
C TRP A 65 -4.21 -2.30 -0.58
N ILE A 66 -4.03 -1.68 0.59
CA ILE A 66 -4.89 -1.87 1.77
C ILE A 66 -6.34 -1.55 1.44
N GLN A 67 -6.60 -0.38 0.84
CA GLN A 67 -7.95 0.04 0.46
C GLN A 67 -8.58 -0.93 -0.54
N ARG A 68 -7.83 -1.38 -1.56
CA ARG A 68 -8.32 -2.40 -2.52
C ARG A 68 -8.65 -3.74 -1.86
N ILE A 69 -7.93 -4.14 -0.81
CA ILE A 69 -8.26 -5.36 -0.07
C ILE A 69 -9.47 -5.11 0.83
N ALA A 70 -9.51 -3.97 1.52
CA ALA A 70 -10.59 -3.58 2.42
C ALA A 70 -11.94 -3.50 1.69
N VAL A 71 -11.99 -2.90 0.49
CA VAL A 71 -13.17 -2.87 -0.39
C VAL A 71 -13.60 -4.29 -0.75
N ARG A 72 -12.66 -5.14 -1.20
CA ARG A 72 -12.96 -6.54 -1.57
C ARG A 72 -13.49 -7.35 -0.39
N LYS A 73 -13.01 -7.07 0.83
CA LYS A 73 -13.45 -7.70 2.07
C LYS A 73 -14.66 -7.02 2.71
N LYS A 74 -15.20 -5.95 2.10
CA LYS A 74 -16.33 -5.14 2.63
C LYS A 74 -16.08 -4.60 4.03
N ILE A 75 -14.85 -4.22 4.34
CA ILE A 75 -14.49 -3.62 5.62
C ILE A 75 -15.10 -2.22 5.71
N PRO A 76 -15.80 -1.87 6.80
CA PRO A 76 -16.35 -0.53 6.99
C PRO A 76 -15.25 0.55 7.02
N GLY A 77 -15.48 1.65 6.30
CA GLY A 77 -14.51 2.75 6.18
C GLY A 77 -13.50 2.60 5.04
N ALA A 78 -13.65 1.57 4.19
CA ALA A 78 -12.85 1.44 2.98
C ALA A 78 -13.24 2.50 1.94
N GLU A 79 -12.24 3.13 1.31
CA GLU A 79 -12.41 4.18 0.31
C GLU A 79 -11.83 3.75 -1.04
N VAL A 80 -12.42 4.24 -2.12
CA VAL A 80 -11.87 4.05 -3.47
C VAL A 80 -10.82 5.13 -3.73
N TRP A 81 -9.60 4.68 -3.98
CA TRP A 81 -8.51 5.50 -4.51
C TRP A 81 -8.52 5.45 -6.03
#